data_AF-X5A589-F1
#
_entry.id   AF-X5A589-F1
#
_cell.length_a   1.000
_cell.length_b   1.000
_cell.length_c   1.000
_cell.angle_alpha   90.00
_cell.angle_beta   90.00
_cell.angle_gamma   90.00
#
_symmetry.space_group_name_H-M   'P 1'
#
loop_
_entity.id
_entity.type
_entity.pdbx_description
1 polymer ?
#
loop_
_entity_poly.entity_id
_entity_poly.type
_entity_poly.pdbx_seq_one_letter_code
_entity_poly.pdbx_strand_id
1 'polypeptide(L)'
;MDQKITALIAAHLYDDAFYKTTGINPIINYSEVLQKHGEKILESLNKHLQDGLVLFDSSLQLIETIYKTFESDAKSNHENITFLVLSSKIFSLMLGMRSVLFSGSSDSYKCLLRPLLESFDTFYTSLINPDFSKEYGNTTEVYDNNDFWYRKGKGNKIRKYIHQLYRVLGADDEFVAEFDNRREYQQRFLSESLHSSFNAAFSTHFTFNLDGELKHMYGDVSIAYPALLLETIDEISNFGYILNALCQDDELLSLSFIQSFRENVLFNYYCDRFALLYQTYRPQLAELKENTNAIFRDMANELNNTSS
;
A
#
# COMPACT_ATOMS: atom_id res chain seq x y z
N MET A 1 -26.63 -3.42 -39.82
CA MET A 1 -26.26 -2.29 -38.94
C MET A 1 -25.97 -2.88 -37.57
N ASP A 2 -24.77 -2.63 -37.05
CA ASP A 2 -24.23 -3.29 -35.85
C ASP A 2 -25.12 -2.98 -34.64
N GLN A 3 -25.55 -4.00 -33.88
CA GLN A 3 -26.45 -3.84 -32.74
C GLN A 3 -25.92 -2.84 -31.70
N LYS A 4 -24.59 -2.70 -31.60
CA LYS A 4 -23.92 -1.70 -30.76
C LYS A 4 -24.19 -0.27 -31.20
N ILE A 5 -24.17 -0.01 -32.50
CA ILE A 5 -24.43 1.33 -33.08
C ILE A 5 -25.88 1.72 -32.82
N THR A 6 -26.82 0.78 -33.01
CA THR A 6 -28.25 1.02 -32.73
C THR A 6 -28.49 1.32 -31.25
N ALA A 7 -27.84 0.60 -30.34
CA ALA A 7 -27.97 0.82 -28.90
C ALA A 7 -27.42 2.19 -28.46
N LEU A 8 -26.26 2.60 -29.01
CA LEU A 8 -25.67 3.91 -28.71
C LEU A 8 -26.57 5.07 -29.20
N ILE A 9 -27.10 4.96 -30.42
CA ILE A 9 -28.03 5.95 -30.98
C ILE A 9 -29.30 6.03 -30.12
N ALA A 10 -29.85 4.90 -29.70
CA ALA A 10 -31.04 4.86 -28.84
C ALA A 10 -30.79 5.53 -27.48
N ALA A 11 -29.62 5.32 -26.86
CA ALA A 11 -29.23 5.97 -25.61
C ALA A 11 -29.15 7.49 -25.76
N HIS A 12 -28.49 7.99 -26.81
CA HIS A 12 -28.41 9.43 -27.08
C HIS A 12 -29.79 10.06 -27.32
N LEU A 13 -30.67 9.40 -28.08
CA LEU A 13 -32.03 9.89 -28.31
C LEU A 13 -32.86 9.93 -27.01
N TYR A 14 -32.63 8.98 -26.10
CA TYR A 14 -33.27 8.97 -24.78
C TYR A 14 -32.78 10.14 -23.92
N ASP A 15 -31.47 10.36 -23.85
CA ASP A 15 -30.86 11.48 -23.12
C ASP A 15 -31.33 12.84 -23.66
N ASP A 16 -31.39 12.99 -24.98
CA ASP A 16 -31.90 14.20 -25.64
C ASP A 16 -33.38 14.45 -25.33
N ALA A 17 -34.20 13.41 -25.35
CA ALA A 17 -35.61 13.50 -25.00
C ALA A 17 -35.77 13.89 -23.53
N PHE A 18 -35.02 13.26 -22.63
CA PHE A 18 -35.01 13.60 -21.20
C PHE A 18 -34.61 15.06 -20.97
N TYR A 19 -33.52 15.53 -21.61
CA TYR A 19 -33.08 16.92 -21.51
C TYR A 19 -34.13 17.89 -22.02
N LYS A 20 -34.75 17.62 -23.18
CA LYS A 20 -35.81 18.46 -23.75
C LYS A 20 -37.03 18.56 -22.85
N THR A 21 -37.38 17.49 -22.13
CA THR A 21 -38.54 17.46 -21.23
C THR A 21 -38.25 18.11 -19.88
N THR A 22 -37.06 17.91 -19.32
CA THR A 22 -36.74 18.30 -17.93
C THR A 22 -35.88 19.55 -17.81
N GLY A 23 -35.13 19.90 -18.87
CA GLY A 23 -34.06 20.91 -18.82
C GLY A 23 -32.79 20.44 -18.09
N ILE A 24 -32.73 19.20 -17.61
CA ILE A 24 -31.59 18.64 -16.87
C ILE A 24 -30.76 17.79 -17.81
N ASN A 25 -29.48 18.16 -18.03
CA ASN A 25 -28.59 17.37 -18.86
C ASN A 25 -28.20 16.09 -18.12
N PRO A 26 -28.62 14.89 -18.58
CA PRO A 26 -28.31 13.64 -17.88
C PRO A 26 -26.88 13.16 -18.16
N ILE A 27 -26.20 13.76 -19.15
CA ILE A 27 -24.85 13.37 -19.54
C ILE A 27 -23.84 13.98 -18.59
N ILE A 28 -23.19 13.12 -17.82
CA ILE A 28 -22.07 13.49 -16.95
C ILE A 28 -20.79 12.93 -17.57
N ASN A 29 -19.85 13.82 -17.91
CA ASN A 29 -18.51 13.42 -18.31
C ASN A 29 -17.65 13.16 -17.07
N TYR A 30 -17.69 11.94 -16.54
CA TYR A 30 -16.93 11.57 -15.35
C TYR A 30 -15.41 11.75 -15.52
N SER A 31 -14.87 11.60 -16.73
CA SER A 31 -13.43 11.85 -16.97
C SER A 31 -13.05 13.30 -16.70
N GLU A 32 -13.88 14.25 -17.16
CA GLU A 32 -13.66 15.68 -16.92
C GLU A 32 -13.87 16.04 -15.44
N VAL A 33 -14.89 15.46 -14.79
CA VAL A 33 -15.15 15.66 -13.36
C VAL A 33 -13.96 15.17 -12.53
N LEU A 34 -13.48 13.95 -12.78
CA LEU A 34 -12.35 13.36 -12.07
C LEU A 34 -11.06 14.15 -12.32
N GLN A 35 -10.84 14.66 -13.53
CA GLN A 35 -9.67 15.50 -13.83
C GLN A 35 -9.68 16.79 -13.02
N LYS A 36 -10.80 17.53 -13.00
CA LYS A 36 -10.92 18.79 -12.25
C LYS A 36 -10.77 18.58 -10.74
N HIS A 37 -11.32 17.49 -10.21
CA HIS A 37 -11.15 17.14 -8.80
C HIS A 37 -9.72 16.69 -8.50
N GLY A 38 -9.06 15.98 -9.42
CA GLY A 38 -7.67 15.56 -9.29
C GLY A 38 -6.69 16.72 -9.11
N GLU A 39 -6.93 17.85 -9.78
CA GLU A 39 -6.13 19.08 -9.61
C GLU A 39 -6.22 19.60 -8.16
N LYS A 40 -7.42 19.66 -7.58
CA LYS A 40 -7.64 20.07 -6.18
C LYS A 40 -7.02 19.10 -5.18
N ILE A 41 -7.13 17.80 -5.44
CA ILE A 41 -6.50 16.77 -4.61
C ILE A 41 -4.99 16.95 -4.62
N LEU A 42 -4.39 17.21 -5.79
CA LEU A 42 -2.96 17.46 -5.91
C LEU A 42 -2.52 18.71 -5.13
N GLU A 43 -3.29 19.80 -5.22
CA GLU A 43 -3.04 21.01 -4.42
C GLU A 43 -3.09 20.70 -2.92
N SER A 44 -4.12 19.98 -2.46
CA SER A 44 -4.27 19.57 -1.06
C SER A 44 -3.14 18.64 -0.61
N LEU A 45 -2.72 17.70 -1.44
CA LEU A 45 -1.60 16.80 -1.16
C LEU A 45 -0.29 17.58 -1.00
N ASN A 46 -0.02 18.52 -1.90
CA ASN A 46 1.17 19.38 -1.81
C ASN A 46 1.10 20.32 -0.60
N LYS A 47 -0.08 20.80 -0.24
CA LYS A 47 -0.26 21.67 0.93
C LYS A 47 0.05 20.95 2.24
N HIS A 48 -0.43 19.71 2.40
CA HIS A 48 -0.46 19.04 3.70
C HIS A 48 0.49 17.85 3.83
N LEU A 49 0.86 17.23 2.72
CA LEU A 49 1.57 15.94 2.70
C LEU A 49 2.78 15.92 1.77
N GLN A 50 3.30 17.09 1.35
CA GLN A 50 4.42 17.17 0.40
C GLN A 50 5.61 16.30 0.83
N ASP A 51 6.03 16.39 2.09
CA ASP A 51 7.17 15.64 2.60
C ASP A 51 6.87 14.13 2.67
N GLY A 52 5.64 13.76 3.05
CA GLY A 52 5.16 12.39 3.00
C GLY A 52 5.14 11.81 1.58
N LEU A 53 4.78 12.63 0.57
CA LEU A 53 4.82 12.24 -0.84
C LEU A 53 6.26 12.07 -1.35
N VAL A 54 7.18 12.96 -0.95
CA VAL A 54 8.60 12.81 -1.29
C VAL A 54 9.16 11.51 -0.71
N LEU A 55 8.81 11.18 0.53
CA LEU A 55 9.22 9.94 1.18
C LEU A 55 8.59 8.72 0.49
N PHE A 56 7.31 8.78 0.12
CA PHE A 56 6.63 7.73 -0.63
C PHE A 56 7.28 7.50 -2.01
N ASP A 57 7.57 8.57 -2.76
CA ASP A 57 8.21 8.45 -4.08
C ASP A 57 9.65 7.91 -3.97
N SER A 58 10.39 8.27 -2.91
CA SER A 58 11.69 7.65 -2.63
C SER A 58 11.56 6.17 -2.29
N SER A 59 10.52 5.78 -1.56
CA SER A 59 10.24 4.39 -1.22
C SER A 59 9.91 3.56 -2.47
N LEU A 60 9.17 4.15 -3.41
CA LEU A 60 8.84 3.54 -4.70
C LEU A 60 10.09 3.31 -5.56
N GLN A 61 11.01 4.27 -5.60
CA GLN A 61 12.29 4.16 -6.32
C GLN A 61 13.19 3.05 -5.74
N LEU A 62 13.23 2.92 -4.40
CA LEU A 62 13.94 1.83 -3.74
C LEU A 62 13.36 0.46 -4.16
N ILE A 63 12.03 0.31 -4.09
CA ILE A 63 11.35 -0.93 -4.45
C ILE A 63 11.48 -1.26 -5.94
N GLU A 64 11.43 -0.25 -6.82
CA GLU A 64 11.72 -0.43 -8.25
C GLU A 64 13.13 -0.98 -8.46
N THR A 65 14.10 -0.47 -7.71
CA THR A 65 15.50 -0.91 -7.83
C THR A 65 15.68 -2.33 -7.30
N ILE A 66 15.01 -2.69 -6.21
CA ILE A 66 14.96 -4.08 -5.70
C ILE A 66 14.39 -5.02 -6.76
N TYR A 67 13.25 -4.67 -7.35
CA TYR A 67 12.64 -5.43 -8.45
C TYR A 67 13.60 -5.59 -9.64
N LYS A 68 14.22 -4.49 -10.10
CA LYS A 68 15.17 -4.53 -11.24
C LYS A 68 16.40 -5.38 -10.94
N THR A 69 16.86 -5.41 -9.69
CA THR A 69 17.97 -6.28 -9.27
C THR A 69 17.58 -7.74 -9.39
N PHE A 70 16.41 -8.13 -8.85
CA PHE A 70 15.90 -9.49 -9.02
C PHE A 70 15.61 -9.84 -10.49
N GLU A 71 15.16 -8.88 -11.30
CA GLU A 71 14.91 -9.11 -12.73
C GLU A 71 16.22 -9.39 -13.48
N SER A 72 17.28 -8.64 -13.16
CA SER A 72 18.61 -8.88 -13.71
C SER A 72 19.15 -10.25 -13.29
N ASP A 73 19.05 -10.58 -12.01
CA ASP A 73 19.49 -11.87 -11.47
C ASP A 73 18.74 -13.04 -12.09
N ALA A 74 17.41 -12.94 -12.22
CA ALA A 74 16.59 -14.00 -12.78
C ALA A 74 16.89 -14.30 -14.26
N LYS A 75 17.38 -13.30 -15.02
CA LYS A 75 17.84 -13.47 -16.40
C LYS A 75 19.15 -14.25 -16.47
N SER A 76 20.00 -14.13 -15.45
CA SER A 76 21.29 -14.80 -15.37
C SER A 76 21.23 -16.15 -14.64
N ASN A 77 20.32 -16.29 -13.67
CA ASN A 77 20.13 -17.46 -12.84
C ASN A 77 18.64 -17.62 -12.47
N HIS A 78 17.99 -18.69 -12.97
CA HIS A 78 16.56 -18.93 -12.77
C HIS A 78 16.16 -19.29 -11.33
N GLU A 79 17.11 -19.37 -10.39
CA GLU A 79 16.88 -19.79 -9.00
C GLU A 79 16.03 -18.80 -8.16
N ASN A 80 15.84 -17.55 -8.61
CA ASN A 80 15.23 -16.49 -7.79
C ASN A 80 13.84 -16.03 -8.24
N ILE A 81 13.09 -16.87 -8.98
CA ILE A 81 11.78 -16.49 -9.52
C ILE A 81 10.81 -16.00 -8.43
N THR A 82 10.79 -16.63 -7.26
CA THR A 82 9.93 -16.26 -6.12
C THR A 82 10.12 -14.81 -5.70
N PHE A 83 11.37 -14.38 -5.54
CA PHE A 83 11.68 -13.01 -5.13
C PHE A 83 11.41 -12.01 -6.24
N LEU A 84 11.60 -12.40 -7.51
CA LEU A 84 11.19 -11.58 -8.65
C LEU A 84 9.68 -11.34 -8.68
N VAL A 85 8.84 -12.38 -8.57
CA VAL A 85 7.39 -12.19 -8.61
C VAL A 85 6.86 -11.45 -7.39
N LEU A 86 7.44 -11.68 -6.20
CA LEU A 86 7.04 -10.96 -4.99
C LEU A 86 7.44 -9.48 -5.06
N SER A 87 8.68 -9.16 -5.46
CA SER A 87 9.10 -7.76 -5.62
C SER A 87 8.32 -7.04 -6.72
N SER A 88 7.99 -7.72 -7.83
CA SER A 88 7.12 -7.18 -8.88
C SER A 88 5.71 -6.87 -8.35
N LYS A 89 5.13 -7.77 -7.55
CA LYS A 89 3.82 -7.55 -6.91
C LYS A 89 3.85 -6.37 -5.94
N ILE A 90 4.87 -6.29 -5.08
CA ILE A 90 5.06 -5.18 -4.14
C ILE A 90 5.15 -3.85 -4.91
N PHE A 91 5.99 -3.79 -5.95
CA PHE A 91 6.14 -2.60 -6.78
C PHE A 91 4.83 -2.18 -7.47
N SER A 92 4.13 -3.14 -8.09
CA SER A 92 2.85 -2.90 -8.75
C SER A 92 1.77 -2.39 -7.80
N LEU A 93 1.68 -2.97 -6.60
CA LEU A 93 0.77 -2.51 -5.55
C LEU A 93 1.10 -1.08 -5.11
N MET A 94 2.38 -0.76 -4.91
CA MET A 94 2.79 0.60 -4.56
C MET A 94 2.53 1.62 -5.66
N LEU A 95 2.71 1.26 -6.93
CA LEU A 95 2.32 2.10 -8.06
C LEU A 95 0.80 2.36 -8.06
N GLY A 96 0.00 1.32 -7.83
CA GLY A 96 -1.45 1.45 -7.65
C GLY A 96 -1.81 2.36 -6.48
N MET A 97 -1.14 2.19 -5.34
CA MET A 97 -1.31 3.02 -4.14
C MET A 97 -0.99 4.49 -4.43
N ARG A 98 0.06 4.76 -5.21
CA ARG A 98 0.37 6.12 -5.69
C ARG A 98 -0.77 6.71 -6.50
N SER A 99 -1.35 5.95 -7.43
CA SER A 99 -2.46 6.42 -8.26
C SER A 99 -3.70 6.77 -7.42
N VAL A 100 -4.06 5.91 -6.46
CA VAL A 100 -5.24 6.14 -5.60
C VAL A 100 -5.03 7.24 -4.56
N LEU A 101 -3.78 7.51 -4.15
CA LEU A 101 -3.47 8.71 -3.35
C LEU A 101 -3.87 9.98 -4.11
N PHE A 102 -3.43 10.08 -5.36
CA PHE A 102 -3.69 11.22 -6.25
C PHE A 102 -5.15 11.32 -6.69
N SER A 103 -5.94 10.26 -6.50
CA SER A 103 -7.39 10.28 -6.71
C SER A 103 -8.20 10.57 -5.43
N GLY A 104 -7.58 10.80 -4.27
CA GLY A 104 -8.33 11.10 -3.04
C GLY A 104 -9.08 9.88 -2.44
N SER A 105 -8.69 8.66 -2.82
CA SER A 105 -9.42 7.42 -2.51
C SER A 105 -8.79 6.62 -1.35
N SER A 106 -8.91 7.12 -0.12
CA SER A 106 -8.39 6.47 1.11
C SER A 106 -8.78 4.99 1.26
N ASP A 107 -10.02 4.61 0.96
CA ASP A 107 -10.46 3.21 1.11
C ASP A 107 -9.84 2.31 0.05
N SER A 108 -9.73 2.80 -1.19
CA SER A 108 -9.01 2.08 -2.24
C SER A 108 -7.53 1.90 -1.86
N TYR A 109 -6.92 2.89 -1.21
CA TYR A 109 -5.57 2.75 -0.68
C TYR A 109 -5.48 1.63 0.37
N LYS A 110 -6.40 1.57 1.34
CA LYS A 110 -6.48 0.49 2.34
C LYS A 110 -6.62 -0.89 1.69
N CYS A 111 -7.44 -0.99 0.65
CA CYS A 111 -7.63 -2.23 -0.11
C CYS A 111 -6.35 -2.72 -0.81
N LEU A 112 -5.42 -1.82 -1.14
CA LEU A 112 -4.11 -2.15 -1.71
C LEU A 112 -3.04 -2.38 -0.63
N LEU A 113 -3.12 -1.67 0.49
CA LEU A 113 -2.16 -1.82 1.58
C LEU A 113 -2.21 -3.23 2.19
N ARG A 114 -3.39 -3.83 2.37
CA ARG A 114 -3.46 -5.21 2.90
C ARG A 114 -2.69 -6.24 2.06
N PRO A 115 -2.95 -6.40 0.74
CA PRO A 115 -2.19 -7.34 -0.06
C PRO A 115 -0.71 -6.94 -0.19
N LEU A 116 -0.35 -5.67 0.01
CA LEU A 116 1.05 -5.23 0.10
C LEU A 116 1.72 -5.84 1.34
N LEU A 117 1.12 -5.69 2.52
CA LEU A 117 1.62 -6.27 3.78
C LEU A 117 1.73 -7.80 3.69
N GLU A 118 0.71 -8.47 3.13
CA GLU A 118 0.74 -9.91 2.91
C GLU A 118 1.87 -10.32 1.95
N SER A 119 2.20 -9.47 0.97
CA SER A 119 3.32 -9.73 0.04
C SER A 119 4.67 -9.59 0.74
N PHE A 120 4.85 -8.61 1.64
CA PHE A 120 6.03 -8.50 2.49
C PHE A 120 6.16 -9.72 3.42
N ASP A 121 5.10 -10.11 4.11
CA ASP A 121 5.11 -11.28 4.99
C ASP A 121 5.47 -12.59 4.24
N THR A 122 4.99 -12.72 3.00
CA THR A 122 5.33 -13.83 2.11
C THR A 122 6.81 -13.76 1.68
N PHE A 123 7.32 -12.57 1.39
CA PHE A 123 8.73 -12.33 1.07
C PHE A 123 9.63 -12.72 2.25
N TYR A 124 9.35 -12.22 3.45
CA TYR A 124 10.08 -12.54 4.67
C TYR A 124 10.08 -14.04 4.97
N THR A 125 8.94 -14.69 4.80
CA THR A 125 8.84 -16.15 4.95
C THR A 125 9.72 -16.87 3.94
N SER A 126 9.78 -16.39 2.70
CA SER A 126 10.58 -16.99 1.63
C SER A 126 12.09 -16.83 1.85
N LEU A 127 12.53 -15.81 2.58
CA LEU A 127 13.94 -15.63 2.97
C LEU A 127 14.45 -16.74 3.89
N ILE A 128 13.64 -17.14 4.87
CA ILE A 128 14.04 -18.08 5.92
C ILE A 128 13.60 -19.53 5.65
N ASN A 129 12.63 -19.73 4.74
CA ASN A 129 12.07 -21.04 4.43
C ASN A 129 12.20 -21.36 2.93
N PRO A 130 13.29 -22.06 2.53
CA PRO A 130 13.52 -22.43 1.13
C PRO A 130 12.42 -23.32 0.55
N ASP A 131 11.82 -24.22 1.34
CA ASP A 131 10.74 -25.09 0.86
C ASP A 131 9.47 -24.30 0.57
N PHE A 132 9.14 -23.32 1.42
CA PHE A 132 8.04 -22.38 1.17
C PHE A 132 8.32 -21.56 -0.10
N SER A 133 9.54 -21.02 -0.22
CA SER A 133 9.95 -20.23 -1.38
C SER A 133 9.84 -21.01 -2.68
N LYS A 134 10.31 -22.27 -2.71
CA LYS A 134 10.22 -23.16 -3.87
C LYS A 134 8.78 -23.53 -4.24
N GLU A 135 7.94 -23.87 -3.28
CA GLU A 135 6.51 -24.17 -3.55
C GLU A 135 5.76 -22.93 -4.05
N TYR A 136 6.02 -21.74 -3.47
CA TYR A 136 5.37 -20.50 -3.88
C TYR A 136 5.77 -20.09 -5.31
N GLY A 137 7.06 -20.21 -5.64
CA GLY A 137 7.60 -19.93 -6.97
C GLY A 137 7.46 -21.07 -7.97
N ASN A 138 6.59 -22.06 -7.71
CA ASN A 138 6.43 -23.23 -8.58
C ASN A 138 5.94 -22.81 -9.97
N THR A 139 6.77 -23.01 -10.99
CA THR A 139 6.47 -22.71 -12.39
C THR A 139 6.13 -23.96 -13.21
N THR A 140 6.23 -25.15 -12.61
CA THR A 140 6.23 -26.44 -13.32
C THR A 140 4.96 -27.26 -13.12
N GLU A 141 4.24 -27.08 -12.02
CA GLU A 141 3.06 -27.89 -11.70
C GLU A 141 1.76 -27.06 -11.71
N VAL A 142 0.62 -27.75 -11.83
CA VAL A 142 -0.70 -27.14 -11.67
C VAL A 142 -0.85 -26.69 -10.22
N TYR A 143 -0.77 -25.38 -10.01
CA TYR A 143 -0.73 -24.76 -8.69
C TYR A 143 -2.14 -24.61 -8.10
N ASP A 144 -2.49 -25.44 -7.10
CA ASP A 144 -3.67 -25.21 -6.26
C ASP A 144 -3.33 -24.20 -5.15
N ASN A 145 -3.65 -22.94 -5.42
CA ASN A 145 -3.42 -21.84 -4.49
C ASN A 145 -4.12 -22.07 -3.13
N ASN A 146 -5.30 -22.68 -3.11
CA ASN A 146 -6.05 -22.89 -1.87
C ASN A 146 -5.38 -23.93 -0.98
N ASP A 147 -4.94 -25.04 -1.58
CA ASP A 147 -4.19 -26.08 -0.86
C ASP A 147 -2.86 -25.54 -0.33
N PHE A 148 -2.11 -24.77 -1.14
CA PHE A 148 -0.88 -24.12 -0.69
C PHE A 148 -1.11 -23.25 0.55
N TRP A 149 -2.07 -22.32 0.51
CA TRP A 149 -2.34 -21.43 1.65
C TRP A 149 -2.86 -22.19 2.88
N TYR A 150 -3.63 -23.26 2.68
CA TYR A 150 -4.07 -24.13 3.76
C TYR A 150 -2.89 -24.85 4.44
N ARG A 151 -1.99 -25.44 3.64
CA ARG A 151 -0.83 -26.20 4.13
C ARG A 151 0.27 -25.31 4.71
N LYS A 152 0.55 -24.16 4.10
CA LYS A 152 1.72 -23.34 4.41
C LYS A 152 1.40 -22.02 5.09
N GLY A 153 0.26 -21.40 4.80
CA GLY A 153 -0.10 -20.07 5.32
C GLY A 153 -0.96 -20.08 6.59
N LYS A 154 -1.86 -21.06 6.73
CA LYS A 154 -2.86 -21.08 7.82
C LYS A 154 -2.26 -21.27 9.21
N GLY A 155 -2.82 -20.60 10.21
CA GLY A 155 -2.58 -20.88 11.64
C GLY A 155 -1.25 -20.36 12.16
N ASN A 156 -0.96 -19.08 11.93
CA ASN A 156 0.25 -18.38 12.40
C ASN A 156 1.59 -18.91 11.86
N LYS A 157 1.58 -19.80 10.86
CA LYS A 157 2.80 -20.37 10.25
C LYS A 157 3.71 -19.30 9.68
N ILE A 158 3.14 -18.31 8.96
CA ILE A 158 3.88 -17.17 8.40
C ILE A 158 4.55 -16.37 9.52
N ARG A 159 3.81 -16.00 10.56
CA ARG A 159 4.37 -15.24 11.71
C ARG A 159 5.54 -15.97 12.36
N LYS A 160 5.45 -17.30 12.53
CA LYS A 160 6.54 -18.10 13.09
C LYS A 160 7.84 -17.94 12.27
N TYR A 161 7.75 -17.94 10.94
CA TYR A 161 8.92 -17.75 10.08
C TYR A 161 9.44 -16.32 10.14
N ILE A 162 8.56 -15.32 10.19
CA ILE A 162 8.97 -13.92 10.36
C ILE A 162 9.69 -13.71 11.71
N HIS A 163 9.18 -14.28 12.81
CA HIS A 163 9.87 -14.25 14.10
C HIS A 163 11.23 -14.93 14.05
N GLN A 164 11.34 -16.06 13.34
CA GLN A 164 12.62 -16.74 13.12
C GLN A 164 13.59 -15.85 12.33
N LEU A 165 13.12 -15.17 11.28
CA LEU A 165 13.92 -14.21 10.52
C LEU A 165 14.43 -13.09 11.44
N TYR A 166 13.57 -12.46 12.23
CA TYR A 166 13.99 -11.39 13.15
C TYR A 166 15.02 -11.85 14.19
N ARG A 167 14.88 -13.08 14.71
CA ARG A 167 15.89 -13.66 15.61
C ARG A 167 17.23 -13.89 14.91
N VAL A 168 17.22 -14.34 13.65
CA VAL A 168 18.44 -14.46 12.84
C VAL A 168 19.09 -13.08 12.67
N LEU A 169 18.30 -12.04 12.43
CA LEU A 169 18.76 -10.65 12.34
C LEU A 169 19.15 -10.02 13.69
N GLY A 170 19.10 -10.78 14.80
CA GLY A 170 19.49 -10.31 16.12
C GLY A 170 18.48 -9.38 16.81
N ALA A 171 17.23 -9.33 16.35
CA ALA A 171 16.18 -8.57 17.02
C ALA A 171 15.80 -9.21 18.37
N ASP A 172 15.48 -8.36 19.35
CA ASP A 172 15.02 -8.80 20.67
C ASP A 172 13.51 -9.11 20.71
N ASP A 173 13.05 -9.64 21.84
CA ASP A 173 11.64 -9.99 22.04
C ASP A 173 10.73 -8.75 22.07
N GLU A 174 11.25 -7.57 22.42
CA GLU A 174 10.50 -6.31 22.42
C GLU A 174 10.15 -5.89 20.99
N PHE A 175 11.12 -5.92 20.08
CA PHE A 175 10.92 -5.67 18.67
C PHE A 175 9.91 -6.64 18.04
N VAL A 176 10.03 -7.94 18.37
CA VAL A 176 9.09 -8.96 17.87
C VAL A 176 7.66 -8.70 18.38
N ALA A 177 7.51 -8.30 19.65
CA ALA A 177 6.21 -7.93 20.21
C ALA A 177 5.64 -6.66 19.56
N GLU A 178 6.47 -5.66 19.28
CA GLU A 178 6.06 -4.45 18.55
C GLU A 178 5.55 -4.80 17.14
N PHE A 179 6.26 -5.66 16.42
CA PHE A 179 5.83 -6.15 15.11
C PHE A 179 4.45 -6.83 15.17
N ASP A 180 4.22 -7.70 16.14
CA ASP A 180 2.94 -8.40 16.30
C ASP A 180 1.80 -7.42 16.61
N ASN A 181 2.04 -6.47 17.52
CA ASN A 181 1.08 -5.41 17.85
C ASN A 181 0.73 -4.56 16.63
N ARG A 182 1.76 -4.16 15.84
CA ARG A 182 1.58 -3.41 14.60
C ARG A 182 0.75 -4.20 13.58
N ARG A 183 1.07 -5.48 13.36
CA ARG A 183 0.32 -6.33 12.43
C ARG A 183 -1.13 -6.54 12.86
N GLU A 184 -1.40 -6.70 14.15
CA GLU A 184 -2.78 -6.80 14.66
C GLU A 184 -3.56 -5.48 14.46
N TYR A 185 -2.92 -4.35 14.76
CA TYR A 185 -3.50 -3.04 14.47
C TYR A 185 -3.81 -2.86 12.98
N GLN A 186 -2.85 -3.12 12.10
CA GLN A 186 -3.01 -3.04 10.65
C GLN A 186 -4.15 -3.95 10.17
N GLN A 187 -4.23 -5.19 10.66
CA GLN A 187 -5.30 -6.10 10.28
C GLN A 187 -6.68 -5.56 10.65
N ARG A 188 -6.84 -4.99 11.85
CA ARG A 188 -8.11 -4.37 12.28
C ARG A 188 -8.44 -3.15 11.41
N PHE A 189 -7.50 -2.22 11.31
CA PHE A 189 -7.67 -0.95 10.59
C PHE A 189 -7.99 -1.13 9.10
N LEU A 190 -7.39 -2.14 8.45
CA LEU A 190 -7.61 -2.41 7.03
C LEU A 190 -8.87 -3.25 6.76
N SER A 191 -9.28 -4.08 7.73
CA SER A 191 -10.49 -4.91 7.58
C SER A 191 -11.77 -4.06 7.50
N GLU A 192 -11.76 -2.87 8.08
CA GLU A 192 -12.88 -1.92 8.01
C GLU A 192 -13.22 -1.52 6.57
N SER A 193 -12.25 -1.45 5.66
CA SER A 193 -12.47 -1.03 4.27
C SER A 193 -12.65 -2.19 3.28
N LEU A 194 -12.41 -3.43 3.70
CA LEU A 194 -12.53 -4.61 2.84
C LEU A 194 -13.90 -5.28 2.91
N HIS A 195 -14.55 -5.17 4.06
CA HIS A 195 -15.91 -5.63 4.24
C HIS A 195 -16.83 -4.42 4.22
N SER A 196 -17.91 -4.48 3.43
CA SER A 196 -18.96 -3.45 3.43
C SER A 196 -19.65 -3.45 4.78
N SER A 197 -19.05 -2.75 5.73
CA SER A 197 -19.60 -2.48 7.04
C SER A 197 -20.24 -1.10 7.01
N PHE A 198 -21.18 -0.87 7.93
CA PHE A 198 -21.75 0.46 8.10
C PHE A 198 -20.64 1.50 8.35
N ASN A 199 -19.62 1.16 9.15
CA ASN A 199 -18.49 2.06 9.41
C ASN A 199 -17.71 2.41 8.13
N ALA A 200 -17.48 1.43 7.25
CA ALA A 200 -16.85 1.65 5.96
C ALA A 200 -17.65 2.65 5.12
N ALA A 201 -18.94 2.37 4.93
CA ALA A 201 -19.85 3.19 4.13
C ALA A 201 -20.14 4.56 4.76
N PHE A 202 -20.09 4.66 6.09
CA PHE A 202 -20.19 5.93 6.80
C PHE A 202 -18.92 6.75 6.60
N SER A 203 -17.75 6.13 6.74
CA SER A 203 -16.46 6.82 6.59
C SER A 203 -16.22 7.36 5.18
N THR A 204 -16.79 6.75 4.13
CA THR A 204 -16.64 7.28 2.76
C THR A 204 -17.28 8.66 2.58
N HIS A 205 -18.28 9.00 3.39
CA HIS A 205 -19.00 10.28 3.29
C HIS A 205 -18.75 11.23 4.47
N PHE A 206 -18.64 10.69 5.68
CA PHE A 206 -18.57 11.48 6.92
C PHE A 206 -17.14 11.62 7.48
N THR A 207 -16.12 11.21 6.73
CA THR A 207 -14.73 11.50 7.11
C THR A 207 -14.36 12.92 6.69
N PHE A 208 -13.61 13.61 7.54
CA PHE A 208 -13.08 14.94 7.23
C PHE A 208 -11.83 14.87 6.34
N ASN A 209 -11.64 15.90 5.51
CA ASN A 209 -10.38 16.17 4.84
C ASN A 209 -9.39 16.87 5.80
N LEU A 210 -8.14 17.04 5.37
CA LEU A 210 -7.10 17.70 6.19
C LEU A 210 -7.35 19.20 6.40
N ASP A 211 -8.28 19.80 5.66
CA ASP A 211 -8.74 21.18 5.88
C ASP A 211 -9.96 21.26 6.84
N GLY A 212 -10.42 20.13 7.37
CA GLY A 212 -11.52 20.05 8.33
C GLY A 212 -12.92 20.04 7.70
N GLU A 213 -13.03 19.92 6.37
CA GLU A 213 -14.29 19.85 5.65
C GLU A 213 -14.72 18.38 5.44
N LEU A 214 -16.01 18.13 5.20
CA LEU A 214 -16.48 16.79 4.85
C LEU A 214 -15.93 16.35 3.49
N LYS A 215 -15.49 15.09 3.41
CA LYS A 215 -14.95 14.48 2.20
C LYS A 215 -15.94 14.52 1.03
N HIS A 216 -15.43 14.94 -0.13
CA HIS A 216 -16.15 14.88 -1.38
C HIS A 216 -16.25 13.43 -1.89
N MET A 217 -17.40 13.07 -2.46
CA MET A 217 -17.66 11.73 -3.00
C MET A 217 -16.76 11.33 -4.20
N TYR A 218 -16.01 12.29 -4.77
CA TYR A 218 -15.09 12.05 -5.89
C TYR A 218 -13.63 11.90 -5.41
N GLY A 219 -13.40 11.93 -4.10
CA GLY A 219 -12.09 11.84 -3.48
C GLY A 219 -11.67 13.14 -2.80
N ASP A 220 -10.91 13.00 -1.71
CA ASP A 220 -10.20 14.08 -1.01
C ASP A 220 -9.01 13.51 -0.23
N VAL A 221 -8.11 14.40 0.19
CA VAL A 221 -7.04 14.07 1.13
C VAL A 221 -7.61 14.01 2.54
N SER A 222 -8.00 12.81 2.97
CA SER A 222 -8.66 12.60 4.26
C SER A 222 -7.69 12.61 5.44
N ILE A 223 -8.23 12.81 6.65
CA ILE A 223 -7.47 12.72 7.91
C ILE A 223 -6.81 11.35 8.15
N ALA A 224 -7.20 10.32 7.38
CA ALA A 224 -6.58 8.99 7.43
C ALA A 224 -5.26 8.90 6.63
N TYR A 225 -5.01 9.81 5.69
CA TYR A 225 -3.85 9.77 4.80
C TYR A 225 -2.51 9.74 5.55
N PRO A 226 -2.26 10.57 6.59
CA PRO A 226 -1.01 10.52 7.35
C PRO A 226 -0.72 9.12 7.91
N ALA A 227 -1.73 8.49 8.52
CA ALA A 227 -1.61 7.13 9.05
C ALA A 227 -1.34 6.12 7.92
N LEU A 228 -2.09 6.19 6.82
CA LEU A 228 -1.93 5.27 5.69
C LEU A 228 -0.52 5.35 5.05
N LEU A 229 0.00 6.57 4.91
CA LEU A 229 1.37 6.78 4.42
C LEU A 229 2.40 6.24 5.42
N LEU A 230 2.25 6.50 6.72
CA LEU A 230 3.15 5.97 7.75
C LEU A 230 3.19 4.44 7.75
N GLU A 231 2.03 3.78 7.76
CA GLU A 231 1.99 2.31 7.76
C GLU A 231 2.71 1.71 6.55
N THR A 232 2.64 2.39 5.40
CA THR A 232 3.32 1.94 4.18
C THR A 232 4.82 2.20 4.25
N ILE A 233 5.21 3.39 4.68
CA ILE A 233 6.61 3.83 4.74
C ILE A 233 7.38 3.05 5.83
N ASP A 234 6.77 2.82 6.99
CA ASP A 234 7.36 2.06 8.09
C ASP A 234 7.54 0.57 7.69
N GLU A 235 6.67 0.03 6.83
CA GLU A 235 6.86 -1.32 6.28
C GLU A 235 8.02 -1.37 5.29
N ILE A 236 8.15 -0.37 4.41
CA ILE A 236 9.26 -0.31 3.44
C ILE A 236 10.59 -0.07 4.15
N SER A 237 10.59 0.71 5.23
CA SER A 237 11.76 0.89 6.08
C SER A 237 12.21 -0.42 6.72
N ASN A 238 11.28 -1.20 7.26
CA ASN A 238 11.57 -2.54 7.76
C ASN A 238 12.11 -3.46 6.65
N PHE A 239 11.51 -3.44 5.47
CA PHE A 239 11.99 -4.24 4.34
C PHE A 239 13.40 -3.85 3.89
N GLY A 240 13.68 -2.55 3.77
CA GLY A 240 14.99 -2.01 3.43
C GLY A 240 16.04 -2.38 4.48
N TYR A 241 15.68 -2.30 5.77
CA TYR A 241 16.54 -2.74 6.88
C TYR A 241 16.89 -4.23 6.78
N ILE A 242 15.90 -5.10 6.54
CA ILE A 242 16.12 -6.54 6.38
C ILE A 242 17.10 -6.81 5.22
N LEU A 243 16.87 -6.23 4.04
CA LEU A 243 17.74 -6.45 2.89
C LEU A 243 19.14 -5.90 3.14
N ASN A 244 19.28 -4.72 3.74
CA ASN A 244 20.58 -4.15 4.07
C ASN A 244 21.32 -5.03 5.07
N ALA A 245 20.65 -5.52 6.13
CA ALA A 245 21.27 -6.41 7.11
C ALA A 245 21.83 -7.68 6.45
N LEU A 246 21.05 -8.31 5.56
CA LEU A 246 21.52 -9.47 4.78
C LEU A 246 22.70 -9.12 3.85
N CYS A 247 22.75 -7.87 3.34
CA CYS A 247 23.89 -7.39 2.57
C CYS A 247 25.13 -7.10 3.42
N GLN A 248 25.05 -6.97 4.75
CA GLN A 248 26.23 -6.74 5.58
C GLN A 248 26.86 -8.03 6.11
N ASP A 249 26.08 -9.12 6.20
CA ASP A 249 26.54 -10.36 6.83
C ASP A 249 26.03 -11.60 6.06
N ASP A 250 26.97 -12.27 5.38
CA ASP A 250 26.73 -13.50 4.62
C ASP A 250 26.37 -14.70 5.50
N GLU A 251 26.72 -14.67 6.79
CA GLU A 251 26.48 -15.78 7.70
C GLU A 251 25.02 -15.84 8.17
N LEU A 252 24.26 -14.75 8.02
CA LEU A 252 22.86 -14.67 8.42
C LEU A 252 22.00 -15.64 7.63
N LEU A 253 22.06 -15.55 6.29
CA LEU A 253 21.34 -16.42 5.37
C LEU A 253 22.16 -16.62 4.09
N SER A 254 22.39 -17.87 3.71
CA SER A 254 23.06 -18.23 2.45
C SER A 254 22.13 -18.02 1.24
N LEU A 255 21.94 -16.77 0.84
CA LEU A 255 21.06 -16.35 -0.26
C LEU A 255 21.88 -15.91 -1.48
N SER A 256 21.72 -16.61 -2.61
CA SER A 256 22.56 -16.41 -3.80
C SER A 256 22.46 -15.01 -4.44
N PHE A 257 21.34 -14.32 -4.26
CA PHE A 257 21.11 -12.99 -4.83
C PHE A 257 21.78 -11.84 -4.05
N ILE A 258 22.27 -12.07 -2.83
CA ILE A 258 22.77 -10.98 -1.97
C ILE A 258 23.95 -10.25 -2.59
N GLN A 259 24.82 -10.97 -3.31
CA GLN A 259 25.96 -10.35 -3.99
C GLN A 259 25.52 -9.30 -5.01
N SER A 260 24.44 -9.57 -5.76
CA SER A 260 23.90 -8.64 -6.74
C SER A 260 23.37 -7.36 -6.10
N PHE A 261 22.85 -7.43 -4.87
CA PHE A 261 22.43 -6.24 -4.14
C PHE A 261 23.62 -5.42 -3.65
N ARG A 262 24.65 -6.07 -3.09
CA ARG A 262 25.87 -5.39 -2.62
C ARG A 262 26.56 -4.59 -3.71
N GLU A 263 26.66 -5.18 -4.90
CA GLU A 263 27.32 -4.58 -6.06
C GLU A 263 26.45 -3.52 -6.77
N ASN A 264 25.14 -3.51 -6.50
CA ASN A 264 24.23 -2.57 -7.16
C ASN A 264 24.31 -1.17 -6.53
N VAL A 265 25.05 -0.29 -7.21
CA VAL A 265 25.22 1.13 -6.84
C VAL A 265 23.89 1.88 -6.70
N LEU A 266 22.90 1.60 -7.56
CA LEU A 266 21.59 2.26 -7.46
C LEU A 266 20.83 1.80 -6.23
N PHE A 267 20.89 0.51 -5.89
CA PHE A 267 20.25 -0.02 -4.68
C PHE A 267 20.82 0.67 -3.44
N ASN A 268 22.15 0.71 -3.32
CA ASN A 268 22.83 1.37 -2.20
C ASN A 268 22.45 2.86 -2.11
N TYR A 269 22.51 3.59 -3.23
CA TYR A 269 22.11 5.00 -3.29
C TYR A 269 20.67 5.23 -2.83
N TYR A 270 19.71 4.44 -3.31
CA TYR A 270 18.30 4.61 -2.93
C TYR A 270 18.01 4.13 -1.50
N CYS A 271 18.77 3.16 -0.99
CA CYS A 271 18.70 2.74 0.41
C CYS A 271 19.14 3.90 1.33
N ASP A 272 20.31 4.48 1.08
CA ASP A 272 20.85 5.62 1.85
C ASP A 272 19.94 6.84 1.77
N ARG A 273 19.48 7.18 0.55
CA ARG A 273 18.57 8.30 0.34
C ARG A 273 17.25 8.09 1.07
N PHE A 274 16.67 6.90 0.98
CA PHE A 274 15.42 6.60 1.68
C PHE A 274 15.62 6.68 3.20
N ALA A 275 16.71 6.13 3.75
CA ALA A 275 17.01 6.20 5.17
C ALA A 275 17.13 7.65 5.67
N LEU A 276 17.82 8.52 4.92
CA LEU A 276 17.96 9.94 5.24
C LEU A 276 16.59 10.66 5.24
N LEU A 277 15.80 10.45 4.18
CA LEU A 277 14.47 11.06 4.07
C LEU A 277 13.51 10.52 5.13
N TYR A 278 13.60 9.22 5.46
CA TYR A 278 12.81 8.59 6.50
C TYR A 278 13.09 9.25 7.86
N GLN A 279 14.37 9.39 8.24
CA GLN A 279 14.75 10.07 9.48
C GLN A 279 14.26 11.53 9.53
N THR A 280 14.24 12.21 8.37
CA THR A 280 13.87 13.63 8.29
C THR A 280 12.36 13.85 8.32
N TYR A 281 11.60 13.09 7.53
CA TYR A 281 10.18 13.36 7.26
C TYR A 281 9.21 12.46 8.03
N ARG A 282 9.64 11.26 8.46
CA ARG A 282 8.77 10.36 9.22
C ARG A 282 8.28 10.96 10.55
N PRO A 283 9.10 11.70 11.33
CA PRO A 283 8.61 12.36 12.55
C PRO A 283 7.52 13.39 12.29
N GLN A 284 7.65 14.19 11.22
CA GLN A 284 6.67 15.21 10.85
C GLN A 284 5.34 14.58 10.42
N LEU A 285 5.40 13.48 9.67
CA LEU A 285 4.21 12.73 9.27
C LEU A 285 3.52 12.07 10.48
N ALA A 286 4.31 11.58 11.45
CA ALA A 286 3.78 11.06 12.73
C ALA A 286 3.12 12.15 13.57
N GLU A 287 3.72 13.33 13.67
CA GLU A 287 3.12 14.48 14.33
C GLU A 287 1.80 14.89 13.67
N LEU A 288 1.77 14.94 12.33
CA LEU A 288 0.55 15.25 11.59
C LEU A 288 -0.56 14.22 11.87
N LYS A 289 -0.23 12.92 11.91
CA LYS A 289 -1.18 11.86 12.31
C LYS A 289 -1.74 12.10 13.72
N GLU A 290 -0.90 12.44 14.69
CA GLU A 290 -1.36 12.66 16.06
C GLU A 290 -2.22 13.93 16.16
N ASN A 291 -1.85 14.99 15.45
CA ASN A 291 -2.62 16.23 15.38
C ASN A 291 -4.01 16.00 14.76
N THR A 292 -4.10 15.25 13.66
CA THR A 292 -5.40 14.94 13.04
C THR A 292 -6.27 14.06 13.93
N ASN A 293 -5.66 13.09 14.63
CA ASN A 293 -6.37 12.25 15.60
C ASN A 293 -6.89 13.07 16.79
N ALA A 294 -6.12 14.04 17.29
CA ALA A 294 -6.54 14.91 18.39
C ALA A 294 -7.74 15.78 17.98
N ILE A 295 -7.64 16.47 16.84
CA ILE A 295 -8.72 17.30 16.30
C ILE A 295 -10.01 16.47 16.14
N PHE A 296 -9.91 15.26 15.59
CA PHE A 296 -11.08 14.40 15.42
C PHE A 296 -11.70 13.98 16.75
N ARG A 297 -10.90 13.68 17.77
CA ARG A 297 -11.41 13.39 19.12
C ARG A 297 -12.14 14.58 19.72
N ASP A 298 -11.60 15.78 19.56
CA ASP A 298 -12.21 17.01 20.07
C ASP A 298 -13.54 17.28 19.37
N MET A 299 -13.60 17.16 18.05
CA MET A 299 -14.85 17.29 17.27
C MET A 299 -15.91 16.25 17.69
N ALA A 300 -15.49 14.99 17.90
CA ALA A 300 -16.39 13.94 18.36
C ALA A 300 -16.94 14.23 19.77
N ASN A 301 -16.13 14.79 20.66
CA ASN A 301 -16.56 15.20 22.00
C ASN A 301 -17.54 16.38 21.96
N GLU A 302 -17.31 17.37 21.10
CA GLU A 302 -18.22 18.51 20.91
C GLU A 302 -19.61 18.05 20.42
N LEU A 303 -19.66 17.14 19.44
CA LEU A 303 -20.93 16.60 18.93
C LEU A 303 -21.73 15.86 20.02
N ASN A 304 -21.05 15.09 20.87
CA ASN A 304 -21.69 14.39 21.99
C ASN A 304 -22.25 15.36 23.03
N ASN A 305 -21.55 16.47 23.31
CA ASN A 305 -22.00 17.48 24.27
C ASN A 305 -23.16 18.35 23.75
N THR A 306 -23.31 18.52 22.44
CA THR A 306 -24.47 19.22 21.85
C THR A 306 -25.74 18.36 21.76
N SER A 307 -25.61 17.05 21.96
CA SER A 307 -26.72 16.09 21.87
C SER A 307 -27.36 15.74 23.23
N SER A 308 -26.82 16.30 24.32
CA SER A 308 -27.30 16.15 25.71
C SER A 308 -28.00 17.41 26.21
#